data_AF-A0A9X4QN75-F1
#
_entry.id   AF-A0A9X4QN75-F1
#
_cell.length_a   1.000
_cell.length_b   1.000
_cell.length_c   1.000
_cell.angle_alpha   90.00
_cell.angle_beta   90.00
_cell.angle_gamma   90.00
#
_symmetry.space_group_name_H-M   'P 1'
#
loop_
_entity.id
_entity.type
_entity.pdbx_description
1 polymer ?
#
loop_
_entity_poly.entity_id
_entity_poly.type
_entity_poly.pdbx_seq_one_letter_code
_entity_poly.pdbx_strand_id
1 'polypeptide(L)'
;MMRRKRWKWPVFSILGLVIFLLLIAGLFINDVGYTNVKLIWLLNTSDQSIVRMEAEGEYLTKVKNGNGRELLIERMESEGWTFDRQEGSGYFFKKSQSRSDRYDPTKLESTLYCVRRK
;
A
#
# COMPACT_ATOMS: atom_id res chain seq x y z
N MET A 1 -4.69 0.66 63.56
CA MET A 1 -4.84 -0.02 62.25
C MET A 1 -5.16 1.04 61.18
N MET A 2 -4.15 1.49 60.41
CA MET A 2 -4.34 2.60 59.45
C MET A 2 -5.11 2.13 58.20
N ARG A 3 -6.38 2.57 58.09
CA ARG A 3 -7.27 2.30 56.95
C ARG A 3 -6.80 3.14 55.75
N ARG A 4 -5.84 2.61 54.97
CA ARG A 4 -5.35 3.28 53.75
C ARG A 4 -6.52 3.47 52.78
N LYS A 5 -6.96 4.72 52.61
CA LYS A 5 -8.09 5.14 51.79
C LYS A 5 -7.84 4.71 50.33
N ARG A 6 -8.51 3.64 49.88
CA ARG A 6 -8.39 3.05 48.52
C ARG A 6 -8.97 3.93 47.39
N TRP A 7 -9.42 5.14 47.69
CA TRP A 7 -10.04 6.08 46.74
C TRP A 7 -9.14 6.43 45.55
N LYS A 8 -7.82 6.37 45.68
CA LYS A 8 -6.91 6.76 44.58
C LYS A 8 -6.97 5.82 43.37
N TRP A 9 -7.38 4.57 43.55
CA TRP A 9 -7.42 3.54 42.49
C TRP A 9 -8.44 3.81 41.36
N PRO A 10 -9.70 4.20 41.64
CA PRO A 10 -10.64 4.56 40.58
C PRO A 10 -10.21 5.79 39.77
N VAL A 11 -9.50 6.75 40.37
CA VAL A 11 -9.02 7.95 39.65
C VAL A 11 -7.95 7.59 38.61
N PHE A 12 -7.00 6.72 38.98
CA PHE A 12 -6.00 6.21 38.03
C PHE A 12 -6.63 5.35 36.93
N SER A 13 -7.69 4.59 37.26
CA SER A 13 -8.45 3.81 36.27
C SER A 13 -9.13 4.70 35.23
N ILE A 14 -9.80 5.78 35.67
CA ILE A 14 -10.46 6.74 34.77
C ILE A 14 -9.42 7.46 33.91
N LEU A 15 -8.32 7.91 34.50
CA LEU A 15 -7.26 8.59 33.74
C LEU A 15 -6.65 7.66 32.68
N GLY A 16 -6.43 6.39 33.02
CA GLY A 16 -5.97 5.37 32.07
C GLY A 16 -6.97 5.14 30.94
N LEU A 17 -8.27 5.07 31.25
CA LEU A 17 -9.32 4.94 30.24
C LEU A 17 -9.35 6.14 29.28
N VAL A 18 -9.23 7.36 29.79
CA VAL A 18 -9.22 8.58 28.96
C VAL A 18 -8.00 8.58 28.02
N ILE A 19 -6.80 8.25 28.54
CA ILE A 19 -5.60 8.15 27.71
C ILE A 19 -5.77 7.05 26.64
N PHE A 20 -6.34 5.91 27.00
CA PHE A 20 -6.60 4.82 26.05
C PHE A 20 -7.58 5.23 24.94
N LEU A 21 -8.65 5.94 25.29
CA LEU A 21 -9.61 6.47 24.31
C LEU A 21 -8.97 7.50 23.37
N LEU A 22 -8.10 8.37 23.88
CA LEU A 22 -7.36 9.33 23.06
C LEU A 22 -6.40 8.65 22.08
N LEU A 23 -5.73 7.57 22.51
CA LEU A 23 -4.87 6.77 21.63
C LEU A 23 -5.68 6.11 20.51
N ILE A 24 -6.84 5.52 20.83
CA ILE A 24 -7.75 4.94 19.82
C ILE A 24 -8.20 6.02 18.84
N ALA A 25 -8.66 7.17 19.32
CA ALA A 25 -9.10 8.27 18.47
C ALA A 25 -7.97 8.75 17.54
N GLY A 26 -6.74 8.86 18.04
CA GLY A 26 -5.57 9.21 17.24
C GLY A 26 -5.25 8.20 16.14
N LEU A 27 -5.46 6.89 16.38
CA LEU A 27 -5.29 5.86 15.35
C LEU A 27 -6.37 5.96 14.26
N PHE A 28 -7.62 6.23 14.65
CA PHE A 28 -8.73 6.42 13.71
C PHE A 28 -8.55 7.68 12.84
N ILE A 29 -8.15 8.81 13.42
CA ILE A 29 -7.98 10.08 12.68
C ILE A 29 -6.83 9.98 11.66
N ASN A 30 -5.76 9.26 12.00
CA ASN A 30 -4.59 9.16 11.13
C ASN A 30 -4.71 8.03 10.07
N ASP A 31 -5.85 7.33 10.00
CA ASP A 31 -6.09 6.20 9.07
C ASP A 31 -4.94 5.17 9.02
N VAL A 32 -4.18 5.06 10.12
CA VAL A 32 -2.90 4.34 10.12
C VAL A 32 -3.17 2.86 9.95
N GLY A 33 -2.94 2.38 8.74
CA GLY A 33 -3.01 0.96 8.39
C GLY A 33 -4.36 0.49 7.84
N TYR A 34 -5.44 1.29 7.90
CA TYR A 34 -6.75 0.86 7.37
C TYR A 34 -6.69 0.60 5.86
N THR A 35 -6.07 1.51 5.09
CA THR A 35 -5.88 1.35 3.64
C THR A 35 -5.07 0.09 3.29
N ASN A 36 -3.97 -0.17 4.01
CA ASN A 36 -3.14 -1.35 3.78
C ASN A 36 -3.91 -2.65 4.10
N VAL A 37 -4.63 -2.69 5.22
CA VAL A 37 -5.44 -3.86 5.61
C VAL A 37 -6.57 -4.09 4.61
N LYS A 38 -7.24 -3.04 4.13
CA LYS A 38 -8.27 -3.11 3.10
C LYS A 38 -7.73 -3.68 1.78
N LEU A 39 -6.55 -3.23 1.35
CA LEU A 39 -5.89 -3.72 0.13
C LEU A 39 -5.48 -5.18 0.27
N ILE A 40 -4.92 -5.59 1.42
CA ILE A 40 -4.58 -6.99 1.70
C ILE A 40 -5.85 -7.85 1.72
N TRP A 41 -6.92 -7.36 2.36
CA TRP A 41 -8.19 -8.06 2.42
C TRP A 41 -8.79 -8.24 1.03
N LEU A 42 -8.87 -7.18 0.23
CA LEU A 42 -9.35 -7.21 -1.16
C LEU A 42 -8.53 -8.18 -2.00
N LEU A 43 -7.21 -8.11 -1.88
CA LEU A 43 -6.32 -9.03 -2.56
C LEU A 43 -6.67 -10.45 -2.13
N ASN A 44 -6.74 -10.75 -0.83
CA ASN A 44 -6.99 -12.11 -0.32
C ASN A 44 -8.38 -12.67 -0.65
N THR A 45 -9.43 -11.85 -0.65
CA THR A 45 -10.82 -12.29 -0.88
C THR A 45 -11.24 -12.29 -2.34
N SER A 46 -10.52 -11.56 -3.20
CA SER A 46 -10.76 -11.59 -4.64
C SER A 46 -9.85 -12.57 -5.36
N ASP A 47 -10.25 -12.97 -6.57
CA ASP A 47 -9.41 -13.71 -7.50
C ASP A 47 -8.29 -12.85 -8.13
N GLN A 48 -8.17 -11.58 -7.72
CA GLN A 48 -7.11 -10.71 -8.19
C GLN A 48 -5.77 -11.14 -7.59
N SER A 49 -4.76 -11.26 -8.46
CA SER A 49 -3.38 -11.56 -8.09
C SER A 49 -2.58 -10.29 -7.80
N ILE A 50 -3.03 -9.12 -8.28
CA ILE A 50 -2.40 -7.81 -8.17
C ILE A 50 -3.46 -6.73 -7.96
N VAL A 51 -3.20 -5.79 -7.06
CA VAL A 51 -4.03 -4.60 -6.81
C VAL A 51 -3.14 -3.35 -6.83
N ARG A 52 -3.60 -2.29 -7.49
CA ARG A 52 -2.92 -0.99 -7.49
C ARG A 52 -3.14 -0.27 -6.16
N MET A 53 -2.09 0.33 -5.61
CA MET A 53 -2.16 1.13 -4.38
C MET A 53 -2.49 2.59 -4.70
N GLU A 54 -2.78 3.40 -3.67
CA GLU A 54 -3.11 4.82 -3.83
C GLU A 54 -1.92 5.64 -4.37
N ALA A 55 -0.69 5.30 -3.98
CA ALA A 55 0.50 5.93 -4.51
C ALA A 55 0.75 5.48 -5.96
N GLU A 56 1.01 6.44 -6.86
CA GLU A 56 1.31 6.13 -8.26
C GLU A 56 2.55 5.23 -8.37
N GLY A 57 2.43 4.19 -9.21
CA GLY A 57 3.48 3.19 -9.40
C GLY A 57 3.56 2.14 -8.29
N GLU A 58 2.79 2.20 -7.21
CA GLU A 58 2.81 1.15 -6.19
C GLU A 58 1.75 0.07 -6.46
N TYR A 59 2.17 -1.20 -6.42
CA TYR A 59 1.31 -2.35 -6.65
C TYR A 59 1.54 -3.41 -5.56
N LEU A 60 0.45 -4.02 -5.09
CA LEU A 60 0.47 -5.12 -4.13
C LEU A 60 0.17 -6.43 -4.88
N THR A 61 1.00 -7.45 -4.70
CA THR A 61 0.85 -8.74 -5.40
C THR A 61 0.80 -9.91 -4.41
N LYS A 62 0.01 -10.95 -4.73
CA LYS A 62 0.07 -12.20 -3.98
C LYS A 62 1.36 -12.92 -4.34
N VAL A 63 2.28 -13.04 -3.38
CA VAL A 63 3.46 -13.90 -3.54
C VAL A 63 3.04 -15.35 -3.31
N LYS A 64 2.38 -15.97 -4.28
CA LYS A 64 2.15 -17.41 -4.28
C LYS A 64 3.36 -18.07 -4.96
N ASN A 65 4.08 -18.92 -4.24
CA ASN A 65 5.22 -19.69 -4.72
C ASN A 65 6.39 -18.87 -5.32
N GLY A 66 6.54 -17.60 -4.94
CA GLY A 66 7.62 -16.75 -5.45
C GLY A 66 7.31 -16.02 -6.76
N ASN A 67 6.17 -16.30 -7.41
CA ASN A 67 5.84 -15.82 -8.77
C ASN A 67 5.32 -14.38 -8.84
N GLY A 68 5.53 -13.58 -7.79
CA GLY A 68 4.99 -12.23 -7.70
C GLY A 68 5.57 -11.28 -8.76
N ARG A 69 6.75 -11.59 -9.30
CA ARG A 69 7.40 -10.85 -10.39
C ARG A 69 6.71 -11.12 -11.72
N GLU A 70 6.52 -12.38 -12.05
CA GLU A 70 5.94 -12.84 -13.31
C GLU A 70 4.52 -12.32 -13.46
N LEU A 71 3.72 -12.41 -12.39
CA LEU A 71 2.38 -11.85 -12.33
C LEU A 71 2.37 -10.34 -12.59
N LEU A 72 3.33 -9.61 -12.03
CA LEU A 72 3.41 -8.15 -12.22
C LEU A 72 3.76 -7.80 -13.66
N ILE A 73 4.72 -8.52 -14.25
CA ILE A 73 5.10 -8.34 -15.64
C ILE A 73 3.91 -8.65 -16.55
N GLU A 74 3.24 -9.79 -16.37
CA GLU A 74 2.06 -10.19 -17.14
C GLU A 74 0.94 -9.16 -17.05
N ARG A 75 0.67 -8.63 -15.85
CA ARG A 75 -0.34 -7.59 -15.66
C ARG A 75 0.02 -6.32 -16.40
N MET A 76 1.26 -5.85 -16.28
CA MET A 76 1.73 -4.64 -16.96
C MET A 76 1.72 -4.82 -18.49
N GLU A 77 2.10 -5.99 -18.98
CA GLU A 77 2.00 -6.35 -20.41
C GLU A 77 0.55 -6.33 -20.92
N SER A 78 -0.41 -6.82 -20.12
CA SER A 78 -1.84 -6.73 -20.44
C SER A 78 -2.36 -5.29 -20.52
N GLU A 79 -1.70 -4.35 -19.85
CA GLU A 79 -2.00 -2.91 -19.87
C GLU A 79 -1.21 -2.15 -20.96
N GLY A 80 -0.48 -2.87 -21.82
CA GLY A 80 0.28 -2.32 -22.95
C GLY A 80 1.66 -1.78 -22.56
N TRP A 81 2.18 -2.19 -21.41
CA TRP A 81 3.55 -1.87 -21.00
C TRP A 81 4.51 -3.00 -21.35
N THR A 82 5.80 -2.71 -21.41
CA THR A 82 6.86 -3.69 -21.66
C THR A 82 7.90 -3.61 -20.56
N PHE A 83 8.27 -4.75 -19.99
CA PHE A 83 9.32 -4.79 -18.97
C PHE A 83 10.66 -4.31 -19.55
N ASP A 84 11.33 -3.39 -18.84
CA ASP A 84 12.64 -2.86 -19.22
C ASP A 84 13.75 -3.48 -18.37
N ARG A 85 13.72 -3.22 -17.05
CA ARG A 85 14.76 -3.65 -16.12
C ARG A 85 14.29 -3.64 -14.67
N GLN A 86 15.07 -4.24 -13.79
CA GLN A 86 14.86 -4.21 -12.34
C GLN A 86 16.02 -3.48 -11.66
N GLU A 87 15.71 -2.59 -10.72
CA GLU A 87 16.71 -1.97 -9.83
C GLU A 87 16.26 -2.16 -8.37
N GLY A 88 17.04 -2.93 -7.60
CA GLY A 88 16.66 -3.33 -6.24
C GLY A 88 15.33 -4.12 -6.22
N SER A 89 14.37 -3.64 -5.42
CA SER A 89 13.00 -4.19 -5.35
C SER A 89 12.02 -3.52 -6.32
N GLY A 90 12.49 -2.60 -7.17
CA GLY A 90 11.70 -1.87 -8.15
C GLY A 90 11.79 -2.47 -9.56
N TYR A 91 10.67 -2.52 -10.27
CA TYR A 91 10.58 -2.95 -11.67
C TYR A 91 10.23 -1.77 -12.57
N PHE A 92 10.91 -1.64 -13.70
CA PHE A 92 10.71 -0.55 -14.64
C PHE A 92 10.04 -1.06 -15.91
N PHE A 93 9.05 -0.30 -16.37
CA PHE A 93 8.28 -0.61 -17.56
C PHE A 93 8.26 0.58 -18.53
N LYS A 94 8.22 0.29 -19.83
CA LYS A 94 8.10 1.26 -20.92
C LYS A 94 6.77 1.08 -21.63
N LYS A 95 6.10 2.17 -22.01
CA LYS A 95 4.95 2.11 -22.92
C LYS A 95 5.43 2.41 -24.33
N SER A 96 5.13 1.54 -25.29
CA SER A 96 5.26 1.91 -26.69
C SER A 96 4.20 2.97 -26.97
N GLN A 97 4.63 4.17 -27.39
CA GLN A 97 3.68 5.23 -27.77
C GLN A 97 2.84 4.73 -28.95
N SER A 98 1.54 4.58 -28.76
CA SER A 98 0.62 4.29 -29.85
C SER A 98 0.38 5.57 -30.66
N ARG A 99 0.26 5.40 -31.98
CA ARG A 99 0.29 6.44 -33.03
C ARG A 99 -0.80 7.54 -32.94
N SER A 100 -1.65 7.52 -31.91
CA SER A 100 -2.78 8.44 -31.75
C SER A 100 -2.56 9.55 -30.70
N ASP A 101 -1.43 9.53 -29.99
CA ASP A 101 -1.05 10.64 -29.11
C ASP A 101 -0.31 11.69 -29.93
N ARG A 102 -0.92 12.88 -30.03
CA ARG A 102 -0.37 14.06 -30.69
C ARG A 102 1.09 14.29 -30.21
N TYR A 103 2.04 14.27 -31.15
CA TYR A 103 3.48 14.42 -30.91
C TYR A 103 3.77 15.61 -29.98
N ASP A 104 4.15 15.31 -28.74
CA ASP A 104 4.66 16.26 -27.77
C ASP A 104 6.14 15.93 -27.52
N PRO A 105 7.08 16.78 -27.99
CA PRO A 105 8.52 16.51 -27.90
C PRO A 105 9.05 16.52 -26.46
N THR A 106 8.26 16.95 -25.47
CA THR A 106 8.64 16.87 -24.04
C THR A 106 8.30 15.53 -23.38
N LYS A 107 7.51 14.67 -24.05
CA LYS A 107 7.01 13.39 -23.53
C LYS A 107 7.80 12.16 -24.00
N LEU A 108 8.92 12.41 -24.70
CA LEU A 108 9.68 11.42 -25.47
C LEU A 108 10.80 10.72 -24.69
N GLU A 109 11.12 11.18 -23.48
CA GLU A 109 11.87 10.34 -22.54
C GLU A 109 10.93 9.30 -21.94
N SER A 110 10.78 8.19 -22.69
CA SER A 110 10.32 6.87 -22.25
C SER A 110 9.68 6.88 -20.87
N THR A 111 8.35 6.89 -20.79
CA THR A 111 7.63 6.90 -19.51
C THR A 111 7.99 5.63 -18.75
N LEU A 112 9.03 5.74 -17.92
CA LEU A 112 9.68 4.66 -17.21
C LEU A 112 9.00 4.59 -15.85
N TYR A 113 7.99 3.74 -15.70
CA TYR A 113 7.26 3.61 -14.44
C TYR A 113 7.97 2.64 -13.51
N CYS A 114 8.35 3.12 -12.33
CA CYS A 114 8.92 2.30 -11.26
C CYS A 114 7.80 1.67 -10.44
N VAL A 115 7.78 0.33 -10.39
CA VAL A 115 6.89 -0.45 -9.53
C VAL A 115 7.66 -1.07 -8.39
N ARG A 116 7.44 -0.57 -7.16
CA ARG A 116 8.02 -1.18 -5.96
C ARG A 116 7.22 -2.38 -5.48
N ARG A 117 7.92 -3.48 -5.23
CA ARG A 117 7.42 -4.63 -4.47
C ARG A 117 7.54 -4.35 -2.96
N LYS A 118 6.43 -4.45 -2.22
CA LYS A 118 6.41 -4.48 -0.75
C LYS A 118 6.29 -5.92 -0.23
#